data_AF-A0A928K835-F1
#
_entry.id   AF-A0A928K835-F1
#
_cell.length_a   1.000
_cell.length_b   1.000
_cell.length_c   1.000
_cell.angle_alpha   90.00
_cell.angle_beta   90.00
_cell.angle_gamma   90.00
#
_symmetry.space_group_name_H-M   'P 1'
#
loop_
_entity.id
_entity.type
_entity.pdbx_description
1 polymer ?
#
loop_
_entity_poly.entity_id
_entity_poly.type
_entity_poly.pdbx_seq_one_letter_code
_entity_poly.pdbx_strand_id
1 'polypeptide(L)'
;MIRREVRGIKEKTLAVMNNLRARVGGWYRRTAPVVREKAVRAWDRLRKWLCVIGRAVADGAKWFWRLFVHGFRIFMGKKVMRAAAEFSFNVVLTLFPMLICINWLVGRLHTSYDSAIETLEKFLPKSTVDIISGYLTYISDYQSNTALFLGIFMMIMPASAALRSLQGILNEIYNRRSNESILSFLMSFLMSIVFLLVVYSCMILMVSGNWLLDFLIDRFNIGSFIRDWNWLRFLVLFLLLALMMYLLYRFLPFSVRSPRSLFVGRVYPGVIFSSVMLVVVSIIFSYFIGLSTRYSLVYGSLTSIVILMLWLFACGNVIIIGGIVNRLVDGEVRSARVRKNVLLKNNEPGEEK
;
A
#
# COMPACT_ATOMS: atom_id res chain seq x y z
N MET A 1 26.40 -12.19 15.26
CA MET A 1 26.83 -10.85 14.77
C MET A 1 26.38 -9.70 15.67
N ILE A 2 25.11 -9.30 15.70
CA ILE A 2 24.62 -8.01 16.28
C ILE A 2 25.14 -7.68 17.71
N ARG A 3 25.32 -8.65 18.62
CA ARG A 3 25.92 -8.41 19.95
C ARG A 3 27.38 -7.88 19.90
N ARG A 4 28.12 -8.10 18.80
CA ARG A 4 29.48 -7.57 18.58
C ARG A 4 29.41 -6.14 18.03
N GLU A 5 28.58 -5.86 17.03
CA GLU A 5 28.43 -4.50 16.48
C GLU A 5 27.92 -3.50 17.52
N VAL A 6 26.87 -3.84 18.27
CA VAL A 6 26.34 -2.96 19.32
C VAL A 6 27.38 -2.71 20.43
N ARG A 7 28.32 -3.64 20.64
CA ARG A 7 29.45 -3.48 21.57
C ARG A 7 30.52 -2.55 20.98
N GLY A 8 30.89 -2.75 19.72
CA GLY A 8 31.86 -1.89 19.00
C GLY A 8 31.37 -0.44 18.81
N ILE A 9 30.07 -0.22 18.60
CA ILE A 9 29.48 1.14 18.62
C ILE A 9 29.67 1.77 20.01
N LYS A 10 29.33 1.05 21.09
CA LYS A 10 29.51 1.50 22.47
C LYS A 10 30.96 1.86 22.79
N GLU A 11 31.91 1.01 22.38
CA GLU A 11 33.35 1.20 22.57
C GLU A 11 33.87 2.41 21.81
N LYS A 12 33.47 2.60 20.54
CA LYS A 12 33.81 3.81 19.76
C LYS A 12 33.24 5.08 20.40
N THR A 13 31.99 5.08 20.90
CA THR A 13 31.44 6.24 21.61
C THR A 13 32.21 6.55 22.90
N LEU A 14 32.60 5.52 23.67
CA LEU A 14 33.42 5.66 24.88
C LEU A 14 34.82 6.20 24.59
N ALA A 15 35.47 5.74 23.52
CA ALA A 15 36.79 6.21 23.11
C ALA A 15 36.78 7.71 22.73
N VAL A 16 35.79 8.13 21.94
CA VAL A 16 35.60 9.56 21.57
C VAL A 16 35.35 10.42 22.81
N MET A 17 34.51 9.95 23.74
CA MET A 17 34.26 10.65 25.02
C MET A 17 35.51 10.78 25.90
N ASN A 18 36.35 9.73 25.98
CA ASN A 18 37.59 9.79 26.76
C ASN A 18 38.62 10.74 26.14
N ASN A 19 38.72 10.77 24.81
CA ASN A 19 39.64 11.68 24.11
C ASN A 19 39.19 13.16 24.25
N LEU A 20 37.88 13.43 24.20
CA LEU A 20 37.30 14.73 24.56
C LEU A 20 37.60 15.11 26.02
N ARG A 21 37.50 14.17 26.97
CA ARG A 21 37.80 14.39 28.39
C ARG A 21 39.25 14.81 28.61
N ALA A 22 40.19 14.19 27.90
CA ALA A 22 41.61 14.54 27.95
C ALA A 22 41.87 15.98 27.45
N ARG A 23 41.30 16.36 26.29
CA ARG A 23 41.41 17.73 25.75
C ARG A 23 40.77 18.79 26.67
N VAL A 24 39.62 18.50 27.28
CA VAL A 24 38.94 19.44 28.21
C VAL A 24 39.72 19.60 29.53
N GLY A 25 40.47 18.60 29.98
CA GLY A 25 41.27 18.64 31.21
C GLY A 25 42.37 19.71 31.25
N GLY A 26 42.90 20.14 30.08
CA GLY A 26 43.83 21.27 29.98
C GLY A 26 43.15 22.62 30.21
N TRP A 27 41.97 22.81 29.64
CA TRP A 27 41.16 24.04 29.77
C TRP A 27 40.54 24.18 31.16
N TYR A 28 40.16 23.06 31.77
CA TYR A 28 39.61 22.96 33.13
C TYR A 28 40.48 23.65 34.19
N ARG A 29 41.82 23.64 34.03
CA ARG A 29 42.77 24.16 35.02
C ARG A 29 42.89 25.69 35.08
N ARG A 30 42.36 26.44 34.11
CA ARG A 30 42.52 27.91 34.02
C ARG A 30 41.24 28.73 34.25
N THR A 31 40.09 28.09 34.53
CA THR A 31 38.78 28.76 34.56
C THR A 31 38.13 28.81 35.95
N ALA A 32 37.45 29.92 36.25
CA ALA A 32 36.81 30.19 37.54
C ALA A 32 35.76 29.14 37.94
N PRO A 33 35.60 28.82 39.24
CA PRO A 33 34.82 27.66 39.71
C PRO A 33 33.35 27.69 39.30
N VAL A 34 32.71 28.88 39.25
CA VAL A 34 31.30 29.05 38.88
C VAL A 34 31.03 28.66 37.41
N VAL A 35 31.97 28.95 36.51
CA VAL A 35 31.87 28.58 35.08
C VAL A 35 32.06 27.08 34.90
N ARG A 36 33.01 26.51 35.64
CA ARG A 36 33.33 25.07 35.65
C ARG A 36 32.10 24.23 36.01
N GLU A 37 31.33 24.63 37.01
CA GLU A 37 30.16 23.89 37.46
C GLU A 37 28.99 23.92 36.46
N LYS A 38 28.74 25.08 35.82
CA LYS A 38 27.76 25.18 34.72
C LYS A 38 28.18 24.34 33.50
N ALA A 39 29.47 24.31 33.17
CA ALA A 39 30.01 23.51 32.07
C ALA A 39 29.85 22.00 32.32
N VAL A 40 30.15 21.51 33.52
CA VAL A 40 29.94 20.10 33.90
C VAL A 40 28.45 19.74 33.85
N ARG A 41 27.56 20.58 34.41
CA ARG A 41 26.09 20.37 34.35
C ARG A 41 25.52 20.45 32.93
N ALA A 42 26.15 21.18 32.02
CA ALA A 42 25.81 21.17 30.59
C ALA A 42 26.29 19.88 29.91
N TRP A 43 27.53 19.45 30.18
CA TRP A 43 28.12 18.24 29.60
C TRP A 43 27.38 16.97 30.02
N ASP A 44 26.99 16.83 31.29
CA ASP A 44 26.19 15.69 31.75
C ASP A 44 24.77 15.67 31.17
N ARG A 45 24.15 16.84 30.93
CA ARG A 45 22.88 16.92 30.19
C ARG A 45 23.05 16.46 28.75
N LEU A 46 24.09 16.92 28.06
CA LEU A 46 24.41 16.54 26.67
C LEU A 46 24.71 15.04 26.57
N ARG A 47 25.50 14.49 27.51
CA ARG A 47 25.81 13.05 27.62
C ARG A 47 24.55 12.22 27.83
N LYS A 48 23.67 12.62 28.75
CA LYS A 48 22.38 11.94 28.98
C LYS A 48 21.53 11.96 27.70
N TRP A 49 21.45 13.10 27.01
CA TRP A 49 20.75 13.24 25.72
C TRP A 49 21.31 12.31 24.64
N LEU A 50 22.62 12.30 24.41
CA LEU A 50 23.29 11.41 23.46
C LEU A 50 23.10 9.93 23.80
N CYS A 51 23.15 9.56 25.09
CA CYS A 51 22.83 8.20 25.53
C CYS A 51 21.34 7.83 25.42
N VAL A 52 20.42 8.79 25.39
CA VAL A 52 18.99 8.55 25.10
C VAL A 52 18.79 8.34 23.61
N ILE A 53 19.33 9.22 22.75
CA ILE A 53 19.26 9.08 21.29
C ILE A 53 19.91 7.77 20.85
N GLY A 54 21.14 7.47 21.30
CA GLY A 54 21.85 6.25 20.93
C GLY A 54 21.12 4.97 21.36
N ARG A 55 20.39 4.99 22.48
CA ARG A 55 19.50 3.89 22.88
C ARG A 55 18.25 3.83 22.01
N ALA A 56 17.57 4.95 21.76
CA ALA A 56 16.39 5.00 20.91
C ALA A 56 16.66 4.50 19.48
N VAL A 57 17.80 4.89 18.88
CA VAL A 57 18.23 4.40 17.56
C VAL A 57 18.58 2.91 17.61
N ALA A 58 19.33 2.46 18.61
CA ALA A 58 19.68 1.04 18.74
C ALA A 58 18.46 0.14 19.03
N ASP A 59 17.48 0.62 19.78
CA ASP A 59 16.25 -0.10 20.08
C ASP A 59 15.27 -0.06 18.90
N GLY A 60 15.23 1.04 18.13
CA GLY A 60 14.55 1.11 16.83
C GLY A 60 15.15 0.16 15.78
N ALA A 61 16.48 0.06 15.70
CA ALA A 61 17.15 -0.89 14.81
C ALA A 61 16.88 -2.35 15.21
N LYS A 62 16.92 -2.67 16.51
CA LYS A 62 16.50 -3.99 17.02
C LYS A 62 15.02 -4.27 16.73
N TRP A 63 14.16 -3.27 16.88
CA TRP A 63 12.73 -3.37 16.60
C TRP A 63 12.50 -3.73 15.13
N PHE A 64 13.10 -2.97 14.21
CA PHE A 64 13.04 -3.22 12.77
C PHE A 64 13.60 -4.61 12.41
N TRP A 65 14.74 -5.00 12.99
CA TRP A 65 15.31 -6.33 12.78
C TRP A 65 14.39 -7.46 13.29
N ARG A 66 13.78 -7.30 14.47
CA ARG A 66 12.78 -8.27 14.97
C ARG A 66 11.56 -8.34 14.06
N LEU A 67 11.08 -7.20 13.58
CA LEU A 67 9.93 -7.10 12.68
C LEU A 67 10.22 -7.78 11.34
N PHE A 68 11.40 -7.56 10.76
CA PHE A 68 11.87 -8.23 9.55
C PHE A 68 11.99 -9.76 9.74
N VAL A 69 12.69 -10.22 10.79
CA VAL A 69 12.88 -11.66 11.04
C VAL A 69 11.57 -12.39 11.39
N HIS A 70 10.67 -11.78 12.17
CA HIS A 70 9.37 -12.37 12.46
C HIS A 70 8.44 -12.31 11.25
N GLY A 71 8.45 -11.20 10.51
CA GLY A 71 7.70 -11.04 9.26
C GLY A 71 8.10 -12.08 8.23
N PHE A 72 9.40 -12.27 8.00
CA PHE A 72 9.93 -13.29 7.10
C PHE A 72 9.59 -14.72 7.55
N ARG A 73 9.67 -15.01 8.87
CA ARG A 73 9.24 -16.32 9.40
C ARG A 73 7.75 -16.57 9.19
N ILE A 74 6.89 -15.55 9.36
CA ILE A 74 5.45 -15.67 9.08
C ILE A 74 5.21 -15.83 7.57
N PHE A 75 5.94 -15.09 6.72
CA PHE A 75 5.85 -15.18 5.27
C PHE A 75 6.19 -16.58 4.75
N MET A 76 7.31 -17.17 5.20
CA MET A 76 7.74 -18.51 4.82
C MET A 76 6.91 -19.62 5.49
N GLY A 77 6.42 -19.40 6.71
CA GLY A 77 5.65 -20.38 7.48
C GLY A 77 4.14 -20.38 7.20
N LYS A 78 3.65 -19.49 6.32
CA LYS A 78 2.25 -19.40 5.89
C LYS A 78 2.17 -19.51 4.37
N LYS A 79 1.01 -19.87 3.84
CA LYS A 79 0.80 -20.08 2.39
C LYS A 79 0.69 -18.76 1.59
N VAL A 80 1.51 -17.76 1.92
CA VAL A 80 1.42 -16.38 1.40
C VAL A 80 1.58 -16.34 -0.12
N MET A 81 2.61 -16.99 -0.67
CA MET A 81 2.83 -17.02 -2.11
C MET A 81 1.69 -17.70 -2.86
N ARG A 82 1.07 -18.74 -2.28
CA ARG A 82 -0.11 -19.41 -2.87
C ARG A 82 -1.33 -18.48 -2.90
N ALA A 83 -1.61 -17.77 -1.80
CA ALA A 83 -2.70 -16.80 -1.74
C ALA A 83 -2.48 -15.61 -2.69
N ALA A 84 -1.23 -15.13 -2.84
CA ALA A 84 -0.87 -14.10 -3.80
C ALA A 84 -1.03 -14.56 -5.26
N ALA A 85 -0.69 -15.81 -5.58
CA ALA A 85 -0.90 -16.41 -6.91
C ALA A 85 -2.41 -16.56 -7.23
N GLU A 86 -3.19 -17.04 -6.27
CA GLU A 86 -4.65 -17.16 -6.38
C GLU A 86 -5.31 -15.78 -6.56
N PHE A 87 -4.85 -14.76 -5.82
CA PHE A 87 -5.26 -13.37 -6.02
C PHE A 87 -4.93 -12.90 -7.45
N SER A 88 -3.68 -13.05 -7.92
CA SER A 88 -3.29 -12.57 -9.24
C SER A 88 -4.05 -13.24 -10.37
N PHE A 89 -4.26 -14.56 -10.30
CA PHE A 89 -5.02 -15.31 -11.30
C PHE A 89 -6.47 -14.84 -11.37
N ASN A 90 -7.14 -14.74 -10.21
CA ASN A 90 -8.52 -14.28 -10.14
C ASN A 90 -8.69 -12.81 -10.57
N VAL A 91 -7.70 -11.94 -10.35
CA VAL A 91 -7.73 -10.58 -10.90
C VAL A 91 -7.48 -10.55 -12.41
N VAL A 92 -6.61 -11.41 -12.98
CA VAL A 92 -6.46 -11.51 -14.44
C VAL A 92 -7.76 -11.97 -15.11
N LEU A 93 -8.53 -12.85 -14.48
CA LEU A 93 -9.84 -13.28 -15.00
C LEU A 93 -10.88 -12.15 -15.09
N THR A 94 -10.75 -11.05 -14.32
CA THR A 94 -11.69 -9.92 -14.45
C THR A 94 -11.48 -9.11 -15.74
N LEU A 95 -10.33 -9.25 -16.41
CA LEU A 95 -9.97 -8.46 -17.59
C LEU A 95 -10.88 -8.76 -18.80
N PHE A 96 -11.30 -10.00 -19.00
CA PHE A 96 -12.16 -10.33 -20.15
C PHE A 96 -13.58 -9.72 -20.00
N PRO A 97 -14.30 -9.88 -18.87
CA PRO A 97 -15.54 -9.13 -18.64
C PRO A 97 -15.34 -7.61 -18.63
N MET A 98 -14.15 -7.12 -18.24
CA MET A 98 -13.82 -5.69 -18.27
C MET A 98 -13.84 -5.11 -19.67
N LEU A 99 -13.28 -5.84 -20.65
CA LEU A 99 -13.32 -5.43 -22.05
C LEU A 99 -14.77 -5.35 -22.58
N ILE A 100 -15.65 -6.26 -22.15
CA ILE A 100 -17.08 -6.20 -22.50
C ILE A 100 -17.73 -4.93 -21.94
N CYS A 101 -17.49 -4.61 -20.66
CA CYS A 101 -18.01 -3.39 -20.04
C CYS A 101 -17.44 -2.10 -20.66
N ILE A 102 -16.15 -2.10 -21.03
CA ILE A 102 -15.51 -0.97 -21.73
C ILE A 102 -16.10 -0.79 -23.12
N ASN A 103 -16.26 -1.86 -23.90
CA ASN A 103 -16.86 -1.79 -25.23
C ASN A 103 -18.30 -1.25 -25.16
N TRP A 104 -19.11 -1.72 -24.19
CA TRP A 104 -20.45 -1.16 -23.96
C TRP A 104 -20.40 0.33 -23.60
N LEU A 105 -19.45 0.76 -22.77
CA LEU A 105 -19.32 2.16 -22.35
C LEU A 105 -18.90 3.07 -23.52
N VAL A 106 -17.90 2.65 -24.31
CA VAL A 106 -17.50 3.33 -25.55
C VAL A 106 -18.68 3.39 -26.51
N GLY A 107 -19.39 2.26 -26.67
CA GLY A 107 -20.63 2.14 -27.43
C GLY A 107 -21.82 2.93 -26.88
N ARG A 108 -21.71 3.58 -25.71
CA ARG A 108 -22.74 4.49 -25.19
C ARG A 108 -22.40 5.97 -25.43
N LEU A 109 -21.12 6.29 -25.64
CA LEU A 109 -20.59 7.64 -25.88
C LEU A 109 -20.77 8.13 -27.32
N HIS A 110 -21.49 7.38 -28.16
CA HIS A 110 -21.69 7.62 -29.60
C HIS A 110 -22.04 9.06 -30.01
N THR A 111 -22.75 9.82 -29.18
CA THR A 111 -23.18 11.20 -29.46
C THR A 111 -22.05 12.23 -29.64
N SER A 112 -20.78 11.82 -29.63
CA SER A 112 -19.63 12.71 -29.80
C SER A 112 -18.60 12.27 -30.85
N TYR A 113 -18.79 11.15 -31.55
CA TYR A 113 -17.74 10.57 -32.41
C TYR A 113 -17.81 10.92 -33.90
N ASP A 114 -18.96 11.27 -34.48
CA ASP A 114 -19.03 11.58 -35.93
C ASP A 114 -18.07 12.73 -36.31
N SER A 115 -18.09 13.81 -35.51
CA SER A 115 -17.14 14.92 -35.62
C SER A 115 -15.67 14.54 -35.34
N ALA A 116 -15.43 13.48 -34.55
CA ALA A 116 -14.09 12.97 -34.28
C ALA A 116 -13.57 12.13 -35.45
N ILE A 117 -14.42 11.36 -36.11
CA ILE A 117 -14.08 10.57 -37.31
C ILE A 117 -13.77 11.53 -38.49
N GLU A 118 -14.60 12.55 -38.73
CA GLU A 118 -14.30 13.61 -39.72
C GLU A 118 -12.97 14.35 -39.45
N THR A 119 -12.55 14.40 -38.19
CA THR A 119 -11.25 14.98 -37.80
C THR A 119 -10.11 13.98 -38.01
N LEU A 120 -10.31 12.70 -37.72
CA LEU A 120 -9.35 11.62 -37.95
C LEU A 120 -9.07 11.38 -39.45
N GLU A 121 -10.07 11.53 -40.32
CA GLU A 121 -9.92 11.46 -41.79
C GLU A 121 -8.93 12.49 -42.36
N LYS A 122 -8.69 13.60 -41.66
CA LYS A 122 -7.72 14.63 -42.06
C LYS A 122 -6.28 14.28 -41.72
N PHE A 123 -6.05 13.27 -40.87
CA PHE A 123 -4.73 12.91 -40.35
C PHE A 123 -4.33 11.45 -40.59
N LEU A 124 -5.26 10.56 -40.94
CA LEU A 124 -4.97 9.13 -41.17
C LEU A 124 -5.32 8.67 -42.61
N PRO A 125 -4.60 7.68 -43.15
CA PRO A 125 -5.00 7.00 -44.39
C PRO A 125 -6.37 6.35 -44.24
N LYS A 126 -7.19 6.39 -45.29
CA LYS A 126 -8.55 5.83 -45.32
C LYS A 126 -8.63 4.40 -44.76
N SER A 127 -7.69 3.54 -45.15
CA SER A 127 -7.60 2.14 -44.67
C SER A 127 -7.52 1.99 -43.15
N THR A 128 -6.98 2.97 -42.42
CA THR A 128 -6.98 2.96 -40.95
C THR A 128 -8.29 3.48 -40.38
N VAL A 129 -8.92 4.46 -41.03
CA VAL A 129 -10.25 4.96 -40.66
C VAL A 129 -11.30 3.87 -40.87
N ASP A 130 -11.27 3.13 -41.97
CA ASP A 130 -12.19 2.02 -42.28
C ASP A 130 -12.13 0.89 -41.22
N ILE A 131 -10.93 0.60 -40.70
CA ILE A 131 -10.76 -0.38 -39.60
C ILE A 131 -11.36 0.15 -38.30
N ILE A 132 -11.17 1.44 -38.00
CA ILE A 132 -11.71 2.07 -36.79
C ILE A 132 -13.24 2.18 -36.87
N SER A 133 -13.78 2.63 -38.00
CA SER A 133 -15.23 2.75 -38.21
C SER A 133 -15.91 1.38 -38.20
N GLY A 134 -15.34 0.38 -38.87
CA GLY A 134 -15.84 -1.00 -38.83
C GLY A 134 -15.89 -1.58 -37.41
N TYR A 135 -14.86 -1.31 -36.59
CA TYR A 135 -14.82 -1.72 -35.18
C TYR A 135 -15.84 -0.97 -34.31
N LEU A 136 -16.00 0.34 -34.52
CA LEU A 136 -16.98 1.16 -33.80
C LEU A 136 -18.42 0.75 -34.14
N THR A 137 -18.74 0.55 -35.43
CA THR A 137 -20.05 0.04 -35.87
C THR A 137 -20.33 -1.35 -35.29
N TYR A 138 -19.35 -2.26 -35.32
CA TYR A 138 -19.47 -3.58 -34.70
C TYR A 138 -19.77 -3.51 -33.20
N ILE A 139 -19.14 -2.60 -32.45
CA ILE A 139 -19.45 -2.38 -31.03
C ILE A 139 -20.83 -1.71 -30.85
N SER A 140 -21.23 -0.83 -31.76
CA SER A 140 -22.52 -0.14 -31.74
C SER A 140 -23.70 -1.08 -31.87
N ASP A 141 -23.64 -2.04 -32.80
CA ASP A 141 -24.73 -3.00 -33.03
C ASP A 141 -24.92 -3.96 -31.84
N TYR A 142 -23.88 -4.17 -31.03
CA TYR A 142 -23.90 -5.03 -29.84
C TYR A 142 -24.25 -4.30 -28.51
N GLN A 143 -24.96 -3.16 -28.58
CA GLN A 143 -25.43 -2.34 -27.44
C GLN A 143 -26.50 -2.98 -26.51
N SER A 144 -26.51 -4.30 -26.30
CA SER A 144 -27.46 -4.91 -25.37
C SER A 144 -27.12 -4.55 -23.91
N ASN A 145 -28.09 -4.00 -23.15
CA ASN A 145 -27.95 -3.82 -21.70
C ASN A 145 -27.64 -5.16 -20.99
N THR A 146 -28.13 -6.26 -21.55
CA THR A 146 -27.85 -7.64 -21.12
C THR A 146 -26.34 -7.94 -21.09
N ALA A 147 -25.57 -7.47 -22.08
CA ALA A 147 -24.12 -7.65 -22.11
C ALA A 147 -23.40 -6.91 -20.98
N LEU A 148 -23.86 -5.70 -20.61
CA LEU A 148 -23.34 -4.98 -19.43
C LEU A 148 -23.64 -5.75 -18.14
N PHE A 149 -24.89 -6.18 -17.93
CA PHE A 149 -25.26 -6.89 -16.69
C PHE A 149 -24.51 -8.22 -16.57
N LEU A 150 -24.37 -8.97 -17.67
CA LEU A 150 -23.58 -10.19 -17.73
C LEU A 150 -22.09 -9.92 -17.48
N GLY A 151 -21.52 -8.87 -18.08
CA GLY A 151 -20.13 -8.46 -17.88
C GLY A 151 -19.82 -8.08 -16.42
N ILE A 152 -20.68 -7.27 -15.80
CA ILE A 152 -20.56 -6.91 -14.38
C ILE A 152 -20.67 -8.15 -13.48
N PHE A 153 -21.64 -9.04 -13.74
CA PHE A 153 -21.80 -10.27 -12.95
C PHE A 153 -20.58 -11.20 -13.08
N MET A 154 -20.12 -11.45 -14.32
CA MET A 154 -18.93 -12.24 -14.62
C MET A 154 -17.63 -11.61 -14.08
N MET A 155 -17.61 -10.29 -13.85
CA MET A 155 -16.48 -9.60 -13.22
C MET A 155 -16.46 -9.76 -11.70
N ILE A 156 -17.61 -9.58 -11.03
CA ILE A 156 -17.68 -9.57 -9.56
C ILE A 156 -17.34 -10.95 -8.98
N MET A 157 -17.67 -12.04 -9.67
CA MET A 157 -17.42 -13.42 -9.23
C MET A 157 -15.92 -13.72 -9.02
N PRO A 158 -15.03 -13.62 -10.02
CA PRO A 158 -13.59 -13.81 -9.83
C PRO A 158 -12.97 -12.71 -8.94
N ALA A 159 -13.43 -11.45 -9.02
CA ALA A 159 -12.96 -10.41 -8.09
C ALA A 159 -13.27 -10.73 -6.61
N SER A 160 -14.43 -11.34 -6.32
CA SER A 160 -14.81 -11.82 -4.99
C SER A 160 -13.93 -13.00 -4.56
N ALA A 161 -13.56 -13.90 -5.48
CA ALA A 161 -12.61 -14.98 -5.21
C ALA A 161 -11.20 -14.44 -4.88
N ALA A 162 -10.72 -13.43 -5.62
CA ALA A 162 -9.45 -12.77 -5.34
C ALA A 162 -9.40 -12.14 -3.93
N LEU A 163 -10.46 -11.46 -3.50
CA LEU A 163 -10.51 -10.90 -2.15
C LEU A 163 -10.71 -11.96 -1.07
N ARG A 164 -11.34 -13.09 -1.40
CA ARG A 164 -11.51 -14.22 -0.47
C ARG A 164 -10.19 -14.93 -0.17
N SER A 165 -9.30 -15.07 -1.15
CA SER A 165 -7.94 -15.60 -0.92
C SER A 165 -7.13 -14.68 0.00
N LEU A 166 -7.22 -13.36 -0.19
CA LEU A 166 -6.66 -12.35 0.72
C LEU A 166 -7.29 -12.41 2.11
N GLN A 167 -8.62 -12.55 2.22
CA GLN A 167 -9.32 -12.71 3.51
C GLN A 167 -8.85 -13.98 4.24
N GLY A 168 -8.73 -15.11 3.54
CA GLY A 168 -8.29 -16.38 4.10
C GLY A 168 -6.89 -16.29 4.71
N ILE A 169 -5.90 -15.82 3.93
CA ILE A 169 -4.53 -15.68 4.42
C ILE A 169 -4.40 -14.61 5.52
N LEU A 170 -5.18 -13.52 5.44
CA LEU A 170 -5.22 -12.50 6.51
C LEU A 170 -5.86 -13.03 7.80
N ASN A 171 -6.84 -13.92 7.73
CA ASN A 171 -7.41 -14.59 8.92
C ASN A 171 -6.49 -15.68 9.51
N GLU A 172 -5.63 -16.29 8.69
CA GLU A 172 -4.57 -17.19 9.16
C GLU A 172 -3.38 -16.41 9.79
N ILE A 173 -3.15 -15.20 9.28
CA ILE A 173 -2.52 -14.07 9.99
C ILE A 173 -3.53 -13.57 11.07
N TYR A 174 -3.12 -12.75 12.04
CA TYR A 174 -3.87 -12.46 13.29
C TYR A 174 -4.27 -13.68 14.18
N ASN A 175 -4.33 -14.91 13.66
CA ASN A 175 -4.77 -16.15 14.32
C ASN A 175 -6.30 -16.22 14.58
N ARG A 176 -7.11 -15.81 13.59
CA ARG A 176 -8.58 -15.90 13.65
C ARG A 176 -9.01 -17.21 13.00
N ARG A 177 -9.90 -17.99 13.64
CA ARG A 177 -10.52 -19.13 12.92
C ARG A 177 -11.30 -18.57 11.74
N SER A 178 -10.98 -19.05 10.53
CA SER A 178 -11.76 -18.83 9.32
C SER A 178 -13.14 -19.44 9.52
N ASN A 179 -14.10 -18.61 9.87
CA ASN A 179 -15.50 -19.03 9.92
C ASN A 179 -16.03 -18.86 8.50
N GLU A 180 -16.30 -19.97 7.81
CA GLU A 180 -16.98 -20.07 6.51
C GLU A 180 -18.46 -19.63 6.62
N SER A 181 -18.71 -18.49 7.25
CA SER A 181 -20.04 -17.94 7.47
C SER A 181 -20.47 -17.11 6.28
N ILE A 182 -21.76 -17.15 5.97
CA ILE A 182 -22.39 -16.37 4.89
C ILE A 182 -22.04 -14.87 4.99
N LEU A 183 -21.92 -14.31 6.20
CA LEU A 183 -21.46 -12.91 6.38
C LEU A 183 -20.02 -12.66 5.88
N SER A 184 -19.11 -13.62 5.99
CA SER A 184 -17.73 -13.48 5.48
C SER A 184 -17.72 -13.46 3.95
N PHE A 185 -18.55 -14.30 3.33
CA PHE A 185 -18.78 -14.30 1.89
C PHE A 185 -19.38 -12.97 1.42
N LEU A 186 -20.44 -12.48 2.09
CA LEU A 186 -21.10 -11.21 1.77
C LEU A 186 -20.16 -10.01 1.93
N MET A 187 -19.31 -9.99 2.97
CA MET A 187 -18.29 -8.95 3.13
C MET A 187 -17.21 -8.99 2.04
N SER A 188 -16.75 -10.17 1.63
CA SER A 188 -15.83 -10.31 0.49
C SER A 188 -16.47 -9.88 -0.84
N PHE A 189 -17.78 -10.15 -1.03
CA PHE A 189 -18.55 -9.70 -2.19
C PHE A 189 -18.73 -8.17 -2.21
N LEU A 190 -19.08 -7.54 -1.08
CA LEU A 190 -19.19 -6.09 -0.98
C LEU A 190 -17.83 -5.40 -1.20
N MET A 191 -16.76 -5.93 -0.61
CA MET A 191 -15.40 -5.45 -0.84
C MET A 191 -14.96 -5.62 -2.30
N SER A 192 -15.47 -6.62 -3.02
CA SER A 192 -15.20 -6.83 -4.45
C SER A 192 -15.77 -5.69 -5.29
N ILE A 193 -17.03 -5.31 -5.03
CA ILE A 193 -17.67 -4.16 -5.68
C ILE A 193 -16.88 -2.87 -5.41
N VAL A 194 -16.45 -2.64 -4.16
CA VAL A 194 -15.64 -1.46 -3.81
C VAL A 194 -14.26 -1.50 -4.47
N PHE A 195 -13.59 -2.66 -4.53
CA PHE A 195 -12.31 -2.82 -5.23
C PHE A 195 -12.41 -2.49 -6.71
N LEU A 196 -13.45 -3.01 -7.38
CA LEU A 196 -13.72 -2.70 -8.78
C LEU A 196 -14.01 -1.22 -8.97
N LEU A 197 -14.90 -0.62 -8.16
CA LEU A 197 -15.22 0.81 -8.22
C LEU A 197 -13.97 1.69 -8.04
N VAL A 198 -13.06 1.30 -7.15
CA VAL A 198 -11.75 1.93 -6.96
C VAL A 198 -10.89 1.84 -8.22
N VAL A 199 -10.75 0.65 -8.82
CA VAL A 199 -9.95 0.43 -10.04
C VAL A 199 -10.52 1.22 -11.23
N TYR A 200 -11.85 1.21 -11.41
CA TYR A 200 -12.54 2.00 -12.43
C TYR A 200 -12.39 3.50 -12.20
N SER A 201 -12.50 3.98 -10.96
CA SER A 201 -12.27 5.39 -10.62
C SER A 201 -10.84 5.82 -10.97
N CYS A 202 -9.84 4.99 -10.66
CA CYS A 202 -8.46 5.23 -11.07
C CYS A 202 -8.31 5.30 -12.59
N MET A 203 -8.95 4.41 -13.35
CA MET A 203 -8.92 4.46 -14.82
C MET A 203 -9.59 5.70 -15.40
N ILE A 204 -10.77 6.07 -14.91
CA ILE A 204 -11.48 7.28 -15.36
C ILE A 204 -10.66 8.52 -15.05
N LEU A 205 -10.07 8.63 -13.85
CA LEU A 205 -9.12 9.69 -13.49
C LEU A 205 -7.85 9.69 -14.37
N MET A 206 -7.42 8.52 -14.85
CA MET A 206 -6.23 8.38 -15.70
C MET A 206 -6.50 8.86 -17.14
N VAL A 207 -7.66 8.51 -17.70
CA VAL A 207 -8.05 8.86 -19.08
C VAL A 207 -8.61 10.28 -19.15
N SER A 208 -9.56 10.61 -18.27
CA SER A 208 -10.31 11.87 -18.27
C SER A 208 -9.60 13.01 -17.53
N GLY A 209 -8.35 12.82 -17.13
CA GLY A 209 -7.65 13.70 -16.19
C GLY A 209 -7.57 15.17 -16.62
N ASN A 210 -7.60 15.49 -17.92
CA ASN A 210 -7.63 16.89 -18.39
C ASN A 210 -9.07 17.42 -18.48
N TRP A 211 -9.99 16.68 -19.13
CA TRP A 211 -11.40 17.05 -19.24
C TRP A 211 -12.11 17.24 -17.88
N LEU A 212 -11.77 16.40 -16.90
CA LEU A 212 -12.29 16.53 -15.53
C LEU A 212 -11.78 17.82 -14.86
N LEU A 213 -10.54 18.23 -15.15
CA LEU A 213 -10.01 19.51 -14.68
C LEU A 213 -10.74 20.67 -15.34
N ASP A 214 -10.96 20.64 -16.65
CA ASP A 214 -11.68 21.70 -17.36
C ASP A 214 -13.10 21.86 -16.78
N PHE A 215 -13.83 20.76 -16.58
CA PHE A 215 -15.15 20.75 -15.92
C PHE A 215 -15.12 21.26 -14.46
N LEU A 216 -14.05 20.97 -13.70
CA LEU A 216 -13.87 21.47 -12.33
C LEU A 216 -13.50 22.95 -12.30
N ILE A 217 -12.71 23.44 -13.25
CA ILE A 217 -12.34 24.85 -13.40
C ILE A 217 -13.57 25.67 -13.76
N ASP A 218 -14.38 25.22 -14.73
CA ASP A 218 -15.64 25.88 -15.09
C ASP A 218 -16.63 25.94 -13.93
N ARG A 219 -16.62 24.95 -13.03
CA ARG A 219 -17.54 24.90 -11.88
C ARG A 219 -17.07 25.63 -10.63
N PHE A 220 -15.75 25.69 -10.38
CA PHE A 220 -15.18 26.28 -9.16
C PHE A 220 -14.29 27.52 -9.39
N ASN A 221 -14.08 27.93 -10.65
CA ASN A 221 -13.38 29.14 -11.08
C ASN A 221 -11.93 29.27 -10.53
N ILE A 222 -11.19 28.16 -10.49
CA ILE A 222 -9.83 28.08 -9.91
C ILE A 222 -8.74 28.17 -10.99
N GLY A 223 -8.68 29.31 -11.69
CA GLY A 223 -7.93 29.48 -12.95
C GLY A 223 -6.39 29.36 -12.91
N SER A 224 -5.76 29.09 -11.75
CA SER A 224 -4.29 29.05 -11.62
C SER A 224 -3.68 27.66 -11.36
N PHE A 225 -4.49 26.62 -11.12
CA PHE A 225 -3.99 25.31 -10.64
C PHE A 225 -3.51 24.33 -11.71
N ILE A 226 -3.50 24.72 -12.99
CA ILE A 226 -3.23 23.85 -14.15
C ILE A 226 -1.85 23.16 -14.06
N ARG A 227 -0.82 23.82 -13.52
CA ARG A 227 0.52 23.24 -13.36
C ARG A 227 0.62 22.28 -12.16
N ASP A 228 -0.13 22.53 -11.10
CA ASP A 228 -0.16 21.68 -9.90
C ASP A 228 -1.07 20.47 -10.05
N TRP A 229 -1.97 20.46 -11.03
CA TRP A 229 -2.94 19.39 -11.24
C TRP A 229 -2.29 18.01 -11.46
N ASN A 230 -1.18 17.92 -12.18
CA ASN A 230 -0.50 16.62 -12.35
C ASN A 230 -0.05 16.05 -11.00
N TRP A 231 0.47 16.89 -10.11
CA TRP A 231 0.80 16.50 -8.74
C TRP A 231 -0.45 16.15 -7.92
N LEU A 232 -1.53 16.94 -8.04
CA LEU A 232 -2.80 16.68 -7.38
C LEU A 232 -3.41 15.33 -7.83
N ARG A 233 -3.37 15.03 -9.12
CA ARG A 233 -3.86 13.77 -9.72
C ARG A 233 -3.11 12.56 -9.18
N PHE A 234 -1.78 12.61 -9.11
CA PHE A 234 -1.00 11.54 -8.47
C PHE A 234 -1.27 11.43 -6.97
N LEU A 235 -1.49 12.55 -6.27
CA LEU A 235 -1.90 12.56 -4.86
C LEU A 235 -3.28 11.93 -4.64
N VAL A 236 -4.26 12.23 -5.50
CA VAL A 236 -5.61 11.63 -5.46
C VAL A 236 -5.52 10.13 -5.73
N LEU A 237 -4.79 9.69 -6.76
CA LEU A 237 -4.56 8.27 -7.04
C LEU A 237 -3.90 7.55 -5.85
N PHE A 238 -2.91 8.16 -5.22
CA PHE A 238 -2.27 7.62 -4.01
C PHE A 238 -3.23 7.54 -2.82
N LEU A 239 -4.04 8.58 -2.60
CA LEU A 239 -5.04 8.62 -1.53
C LEU A 239 -6.13 7.56 -1.74
N LEU A 240 -6.58 7.37 -2.99
CA LEU A 240 -7.58 6.37 -3.37
C LEU A 240 -7.02 4.94 -3.20
N LEU A 241 -5.76 4.71 -3.57
CA LEU A 241 -5.03 3.47 -3.25
C LEU A 241 -4.90 3.24 -1.73
N ALA A 242 -4.53 4.28 -0.96
CA ALA A 242 -4.40 4.19 0.50
C ALA A 242 -5.76 3.97 1.19
N LEU A 243 -6.84 4.56 0.68
CA LEU A 243 -8.21 4.28 1.08
C LEU A 243 -8.55 2.81 0.83
N MET A 244 -8.23 2.25 -0.34
CA MET A 244 -8.44 0.83 -0.62
C MET A 244 -7.67 -0.06 0.36
N MET A 245 -6.38 0.22 0.62
CA MET A 245 -5.59 -0.53 1.60
C MET A 245 -6.15 -0.42 3.02
N TYR A 246 -6.67 0.75 3.41
CA TYR A 246 -7.38 0.95 4.67
C TYR A 246 -8.64 0.10 4.76
N LEU A 247 -9.49 0.12 3.71
CA LEU A 247 -10.70 -0.70 3.65
C LEU A 247 -10.35 -2.19 3.70
N LEU A 248 -9.36 -2.64 2.93
CA LEU A 248 -8.90 -4.03 2.96
C LEU A 248 -8.51 -4.46 4.38
N TYR A 249 -7.60 -3.74 5.04
CA TYR A 249 -7.14 -4.13 6.37
C TYR A 249 -8.17 -3.90 7.49
N ARG A 250 -9.14 -3.01 7.30
CA ARG A 250 -10.24 -2.78 8.24
C ARG A 250 -11.32 -3.85 8.15
N PHE A 251 -11.66 -4.32 6.94
CA PHE A 251 -12.84 -5.14 6.69
C PHE A 251 -12.57 -6.58 6.24
N LEU A 252 -11.45 -6.93 5.59
CA LEU A 252 -11.14 -8.33 5.27
C LEU A 252 -10.98 -9.24 6.50
N PRO A 253 -10.30 -8.86 7.61
CA PRO A 253 -10.17 -9.72 8.79
C PRO A 253 -11.46 -9.79 9.64
N PHE A 254 -12.62 -9.86 8.99
CA PHE A 254 -13.93 -10.02 9.60
C PHE A 254 -14.02 -11.38 10.30
N SER A 255 -14.44 -11.38 11.57
CA SER A 255 -14.71 -12.60 12.33
C SER A 255 -15.93 -12.39 13.22
N VAL A 256 -17.00 -13.13 12.89
CA VAL A 256 -18.33 -13.05 13.53
C VAL A 256 -18.25 -13.19 15.06
N ARG A 257 -17.28 -13.94 15.58
CA ARG A 257 -17.13 -14.22 17.03
C ARG A 257 -16.54 -13.06 17.85
N SER A 258 -16.10 -11.96 17.24
CA SER A 258 -15.60 -10.79 17.97
C SER A 258 -15.86 -9.46 17.22
N PRO A 259 -17.11 -8.96 17.18
CA PRO A 259 -17.45 -7.68 16.54
C PRO A 259 -16.70 -6.49 17.18
N ARG A 260 -16.39 -6.54 18.48
CA ARG A 260 -15.55 -5.53 19.16
C ARG A 260 -14.13 -5.43 18.59
N SER A 261 -13.64 -6.44 17.86
CA SER A 261 -12.32 -6.41 17.23
C SER A 261 -12.24 -5.55 15.96
N LEU A 262 -13.38 -5.12 15.39
CA LEU A 262 -13.41 -4.14 14.29
C LEU A 262 -12.71 -2.82 14.67
N PHE A 263 -12.72 -2.45 15.96
CA PHE A 263 -12.25 -1.15 16.43
C PHE A 263 -10.85 -1.13 17.07
N VAL A 264 -10.20 -2.27 17.28
CA VAL A 264 -9.01 -2.35 18.16
C VAL A 264 -7.73 -2.71 17.39
N GLY A 265 -7.22 -1.71 16.66
CA GLY A 265 -5.88 -1.72 16.04
C GLY A 265 -5.57 -0.38 15.38
N ARG A 266 -4.31 0.07 15.42
CA ARG A 266 -3.87 1.18 14.56
C ARG A 266 -3.56 0.57 13.20
N VAL A 267 -4.51 0.66 12.26
CA VAL A 267 -4.37 0.09 10.90
C VAL A 267 -3.44 0.94 10.01
N TYR A 268 -3.33 2.24 10.32
CA TYR A 268 -2.52 3.24 9.62
C TYR A 268 -1.05 2.84 9.27
N PRO A 269 -0.23 2.27 10.19
CA PRO A 269 1.13 1.83 9.85
C PRO A 269 1.16 0.76 8.76
N GLY A 270 0.22 -0.19 8.76
CA GLY A 270 0.08 -1.18 7.69
C GLY A 270 -0.30 -0.54 6.36
N VAL A 271 -1.29 0.36 6.37
CA VAL A 271 -1.75 1.09 5.17
C VAL A 271 -0.61 1.88 4.53
N ILE A 272 0.06 2.75 5.30
CA ILE A 272 1.13 3.61 4.79
C ILE A 272 2.28 2.75 4.23
N PHE A 273 2.68 1.70 4.96
CA PHE A 273 3.72 0.79 4.50
C PHE A 273 3.36 0.13 3.16
N SER A 274 2.13 -0.38 3.02
CA SER A 274 1.68 -1.05 1.80
C SER A 274 1.53 -0.12 0.62
N SER A 275 0.95 1.06 0.81
CA SER A 275 0.80 2.07 -0.25
C SER A 275 2.17 2.52 -0.77
N VAL A 276 3.12 2.80 0.12
CA VAL A 276 4.50 3.14 -0.27
C VAL A 276 5.18 1.97 -0.97
N MET A 277 5.09 0.76 -0.42
CA MET A 277 5.72 -0.42 -1.01
C MET A 277 5.13 -0.80 -2.38
N LEU A 278 3.83 -0.58 -2.62
CA LEU A 278 3.19 -0.84 -3.91
C LEU A 278 3.66 0.16 -4.97
N VAL A 279 3.85 1.43 -4.60
CA VAL A 279 4.49 2.44 -5.48
C VAL A 279 5.94 2.04 -5.80
N VAL A 280 6.73 1.64 -4.80
CA VAL A 280 8.12 1.17 -5.01
C VAL A 280 8.17 -0.05 -5.93
N VAL A 281 7.30 -1.05 -5.71
CA VAL A 281 7.19 -2.23 -6.59
C VAL A 281 6.79 -1.83 -8.01
N SER A 282 5.90 -0.86 -8.18
CA SER A 282 5.49 -0.37 -9.51
C SER A 282 6.62 0.36 -10.24
N ILE A 283 7.46 1.12 -9.53
CA ILE A 283 8.66 1.76 -10.10
C ILE A 283 9.69 0.70 -10.53
N ILE A 284 9.98 -0.28 -9.68
CA ILE A 284 10.87 -1.41 -10.00
C ILE A 284 10.34 -2.19 -11.22
N PHE A 285 9.03 -2.38 -11.30
CA PHE A 285 8.38 -3.09 -12.39
C PHE A 285 8.38 -2.30 -13.71
N SER A 286 8.27 -0.97 -13.66
CA SER A 286 8.44 -0.11 -14.83
C SER A 286 9.85 -0.25 -15.43
N TYR A 287 10.89 -0.29 -14.59
CA TYR A 287 12.26 -0.55 -15.03
C TYR A 287 12.42 -1.97 -15.62
N PHE A 288 11.79 -2.99 -15.00
CA PHE A 288 11.78 -4.36 -15.51
C PHE A 288 11.15 -4.47 -16.92
N ILE A 289 10.04 -3.78 -17.18
CA ILE A 289 9.44 -3.72 -18.53
C ILE A 289 10.41 -3.09 -19.54
N GLY A 290 11.10 -2.00 -19.17
CA GLY A 290 12.05 -1.33 -20.04
C GLY A 290 13.15 -2.26 -20.57
N LEU A 291 13.64 -3.16 -19.73
CA LEU A 291 14.62 -4.21 -20.08
C LEU A 291 14.02 -5.33 -20.95
N SER A 292 12.72 -5.58 -20.87
CA SER A 292 12.04 -6.73 -21.48
C SER A 292 11.60 -6.50 -22.94
N THR A 293 11.77 -5.28 -23.47
CA THR A 293 11.32 -4.88 -24.82
C THR A 293 11.77 -5.79 -25.96
N ARG A 294 12.92 -6.48 -25.84
CA ARG A 294 13.37 -7.46 -26.85
C ARG A 294 12.62 -8.81 -26.80
N TYR A 295 12.06 -9.22 -25.66
CA TYR A 295 11.35 -10.50 -25.52
C TYR A 295 9.92 -10.46 -26.07
N SER A 296 9.28 -9.29 -26.07
CA SER A 296 7.92 -9.11 -26.61
C SER A 296 7.81 -9.38 -28.11
N LEU A 297 8.94 -9.33 -28.84
CA LEU A 297 8.98 -9.60 -30.29
C LEU A 297 8.85 -11.09 -30.63
N VAL A 298 9.22 -12.00 -29.73
CA VAL A 298 9.23 -13.45 -29.98
C VAL A 298 7.93 -14.11 -29.53
N TYR A 299 7.34 -13.61 -28.44
CA TYR A 299 6.19 -14.24 -27.76
C TYR A 299 4.92 -13.36 -27.73
N GLY A 300 4.97 -12.16 -28.32
CA GLY A 300 3.81 -11.33 -28.63
C GLY A 300 2.91 -11.01 -27.43
N SER A 301 1.60 -11.08 -27.65
CA SER A 301 0.56 -10.74 -26.67
C SER A 301 0.56 -11.61 -25.41
N LEU A 302 1.05 -12.86 -25.50
CA LEU A 302 1.09 -13.79 -24.38
C LEU A 302 2.07 -13.33 -23.30
N THR A 303 3.21 -12.75 -23.70
CA THR A 303 4.17 -12.13 -22.77
C THR A 303 3.56 -11.01 -21.96
N SER A 304 2.73 -10.15 -22.57
CA SER A 304 2.06 -9.04 -21.86
C SER A 304 1.17 -9.52 -20.73
N ILE A 305 0.44 -10.63 -20.93
CA ILE A 305 -0.42 -11.23 -19.89
C ILE A 305 0.42 -11.84 -18.76
N VAL A 306 1.49 -12.55 -19.09
CA VAL A 306 2.40 -13.14 -18.08
C VAL A 306 3.09 -12.05 -17.25
N ILE A 307 3.55 -10.97 -17.89
CA ILE A 307 4.11 -9.78 -17.24
C ILE A 307 3.08 -9.15 -16.30
N LEU A 308 1.85 -8.92 -16.76
CA LEU A 308 0.77 -8.37 -15.92
C LEU A 308 0.45 -9.28 -14.72
N MET A 309 0.43 -10.60 -14.91
CA MET A 309 0.20 -11.56 -13.82
C MET A 309 1.34 -11.51 -12.79
N LEU A 310 2.58 -11.33 -13.21
CA LEU A 310 3.74 -11.15 -12.32
C LEU A 310 3.63 -9.86 -11.49
N TRP A 311 3.14 -8.76 -12.07
CA TRP A 311 2.87 -7.51 -11.33
C TRP A 311 1.76 -7.68 -10.30
N LEU A 312 0.65 -8.29 -10.69
CA LEU A 312 -0.47 -8.58 -9.78
C LEU A 312 -0.06 -9.52 -8.65
N PHE A 313 0.81 -10.50 -8.94
CA PHE A 313 1.41 -11.36 -7.93
C PHE A 313 2.29 -10.57 -6.94
N ALA A 314 3.12 -9.65 -7.43
CA ALA A 314 3.91 -8.77 -6.58
C ALA A 314 3.00 -7.87 -5.70
N CYS A 315 1.94 -7.31 -6.26
CA CYS A 315 0.93 -6.53 -5.52
C CYS A 315 0.26 -7.37 -4.42
N GLY A 316 -0.17 -8.60 -4.74
CA GLY A 316 -0.74 -9.52 -3.75
C GLY A 316 0.21 -9.81 -2.58
N ASN A 317 1.51 -10.02 -2.86
CA ASN A 317 2.52 -10.19 -1.82
C ASN A 317 2.67 -8.92 -0.95
N VAL A 318 2.73 -7.72 -1.56
CA VAL A 318 2.79 -6.45 -0.81
C VAL A 318 1.60 -6.29 0.13
N ILE A 319 0.38 -6.57 -0.36
CA ILE A 319 -0.85 -6.49 0.44
C ILE A 319 -0.78 -7.43 1.66
N ILE A 320 -0.31 -8.66 1.49
CA ILE A 320 -0.21 -9.62 2.60
C ILE A 320 0.90 -9.23 3.59
N ILE A 321 2.07 -8.79 3.09
CA ILE A 321 3.19 -8.33 3.94
C ILE A 321 2.75 -7.14 4.81
N GLY A 322 2.01 -6.17 4.26
CA GLY A 322 1.45 -5.07 5.04
C GLY A 322 0.50 -5.50 6.15
N GLY A 323 -0.31 -6.54 5.92
CA GLY A 323 -1.12 -7.18 6.96
C GLY A 323 -0.28 -7.80 8.08
N ILE A 324 0.87 -8.39 7.75
CA ILE A 324 1.84 -8.92 8.72
C ILE A 324 2.47 -7.78 9.53
N VAL A 325 2.92 -6.69 8.88
CA VAL A 325 3.44 -5.49 9.53
C VAL A 325 2.42 -4.94 10.52
N ASN A 326 1.15 -4.79 10.09
CA ASN A 326 0.09 -4.29 10.96
C ASN A 326 -0.11 -5.14 12.21
N ARG A 327 -0.18 -6.48 12.06
CA ARG A 327 -0.26 -7.43 13.19
C ARG A 327 0.89 -7.28 14.18
N LEU A 328 2.12 -7.13 13.68
CA LEU A 328 3.32 -7.02 14.52
C LEU A 328 3.33 -5.70 15.31
N VAL A 329 2.95 -4.59 14.69
CA VAL A 329 2.84 -3.28 15.35
C VAL A 329 1.75 -3.28 16.42
N ASP A 330 0.54 -3.76 16.11
CA ASP A 330 -0.56 -3.85 17.07
C ASP A 330 -0.23 -4.77 18.25
N GLY A 331 0.51 -5.87 18.00
CA GLY A 331 1.02 -6.77 19.04
C GLY A 331 1.93 -6.05 20.04
N GLU A 332 2.95 -5.33 19.55
CA GLU A 332 3.87 -4.60 20.44
C GLU A 332 3.19 -3.47 21.22
N VAL A 333 2.29 -2.70 20.59
CA VAL A 333 1.51 -1.64 21.27
C VAL A 333 0.66 -2.22 22.39
N ARG A 334 0.05 -3.40 22.18
CA ARG A 334 -0.71 -4.11 23.21
C ARG A 334 0.20 -4.57 24.36
N SER A 335 1.36 -5.16 24.07
CA SER A 335 2.35 -5.55 25.11
C SER A 335 2.90 -4.36 25.89
N ALA A 336 3.08 -3.20 25.26
CA ALA A 336 3.48 -1.97 25.95
C ALA A 336 2.38 -1.47 26.90
N ARG A 337 1.12 -1.48 26.47
CA ARG A 337 -0.03 -1.08 27.30
C ARG A 337 -0.23 -2.02 28.49
N VAL A 338 -0.15 -3.34 28.29
CA VAL A 338 -0.23 -4.32 29.39
C VAL A 338 0.88 -4.10 30.41
N ARG A 339 2.14 -3.91 29.97
CA ARG A 339 3.25 -3.58 30.89
C ARG A 339 3.01 -2.29 31.66
N LYS A 340 2.50 -1.23 31.02
CA LYS A 340 2.15 0.02 31.72
C LYS A 340 1.08 -0.22 32.79
N ASN A 341 0.02 -0.95 32.47
CA ASN A 341 -1.07 -1.22 33.41
C ASN A 341 -0.61 -2.08 34.61
N VAL A 342 0.26 -3.07 34.40
CA VAL A 342 0.88 -3.85 35.49
C VAL A 342 1.77 -2.97 36.37
N LEU A 343 2.59 -2.10 35.76
CA LEU A 343 3.43 -1.17 36.52
C LEU A 343 2.62 -0.16 37.34
N LEU A 344 1.48 0.32 36.80
CA LEU A 344 0.57 1.21 37.54
C LEU A 344 -0.06 0.47 38.73
N LYS A 345 -0.59 -0.74 38.52
CA LYS A 345 -1.20 -1.55 39.58
C LYS A 345 -0.19 -1.91 40.69
N ASN A 346 1.08 -2.10 40.37
CA ASN A 346 2.14 -2.37 41.35
C ASN A 346 2.64 -1.10 42.08
N ASN A 347 2.24 0.09 41.64
CA ASN A 347 2.60 1.38 42.23
C ASN A 347 1.43 2.06 42.97
N GLU A 348 0.22 1.48 42.91
CA GLU A 348 -0.86 1.82 43.82
C GLU A 348 -0.45 1.30 45.21
N PRO A 349 -0.30 2.18 46.23
CA PRO A 349 -0.01 1.72 47.59
C PRO A 349 -1.17 0.85 48.05
N GLY A 350 -0.85 -0.31 48.63
CA GLY A 350 -1.88 -1.24 49.06
C GLY A 350 -2.79 -0.61 50.11
N GLU A 351 -4.10 -0.69 49.90
CA GLU A 351 -5.00 -0.87 51.05
C GLU A 351 -4.63 -2.21 51.68
N GLU A 352 -3.79 -2.18 52.71
CA GLU A 352 -3.78 -3.24 53.71
C GLU A 352 -5.19 -3.32 54.32
N LYS A 353 -5.79 -4.51 54.24
CA LYS A 353 -7.03 -4.89 54.92
C LYS A 353 -6.76 -6.16 55.73
#